data_AF-A0A2C5Y9M3-F1
#
_entry.id   AF-A0A2C5Y9M3-F1
#
_cell.length_a   1.000
_cell.length_b   1.000
_cell.length_c   1.000
_cell.angle_alpha   90.00
_cell.angle_beta   90.00
_cell.angle_gamma   90.00
#
_symmetry.space_group_name_H-M   'P 1'
#
loop_
_entity.id
_entity.type
_entity.pdbx_description
1 polymer ?
#
loop_
_entity_poly.entity_id
_entity_poly.type
_entity_poly.pdbx_seq_one_letter_code
_entity_poly.pdbx_strand_id
1 'polypeptide(L)'
;MISWLCTRPVFAQAARAALSGPKLAHVRISDATMSPWAGHDGVTHLFVTGQLDSANVARQGDVVVCSSSASNSEVQRAIDILKAETGTCGSWLRISQNAHQATAGDPDGNVTLHYVEMNSTGQLTLTDSLRYLTHALTDFAAGIGGNPALPRILVLGLGENAVPRLESALTVSLATMTAVYVNEVIDLATNYSDVRSLTEPSRPSSLVPAPDGSLAEMPAFEPRDFVAWGKSVLLVVPTENRQKVELLHRHVQRCLPHATIQRLTLKADSGVGEQPYDEAGIAGAYNRINAALDSLQSKTCAHILVSKQIGTVIVGAIENFVQTKNGDSLPTDHGIIVLHNATQSKTVSCLTSGVTIAPEYVDRARRFGFVNGNQSHGRITVGQIMAAHLGRGLDKADWQKTLAKVSRYQLLAEAAQALQLPL
;
A
#
# COMPACT_ATOMS: atom_id res chain seq x y z
N MET A 1 -28.91 43.50 -24.66
CA MET A 1 -30.07 43.45 -23.75
C MET A 1 -30.75 42.10 -24.00
N ILE A 2 -30.72 41.20 -22.99
CA ILE A 2 -31.49 39.93 -22.85
C ILE A 2 -31.09 38.79 -23.84
N SER A 3 -30.56 37.61 -23.49
CA SER A 3 -30.74 36.61 -22.41
C SER A 3 -31.77 35.48 -22.71
N TRP A 4 -31.23 34.25 -22.84
CA TRP A 4 -31.71 32.93 -22.37
C TRP A 4 -32.95 32.23 -22.99
N LEU A 5 -32.80 30.96 -23.42
CA LEU A 5 -33.10 29.72 -22.65
C LEU A 5 -32.78 28.40 -23.40
N CYS A 6 -32.59 27.35 -22.60
CA CYS A 6 -32.05 26.01 -22.86
C CYS A 6 -32.95 25.02 -23.63
N THR A 7 -32.37 23.89 -24.09
CA THR A 7 -32.74 22.50 -23.69
C THR A 7 -31.82 21.41 -24.30
N ARG A 8 -31.46 20.42 -23.48
CA ARG A 8 -30.95 19.04 -23.79
C ARG A 8 -32.14 18.06 -23.59
N PRO A 9 -32.16 16.74 -23.99
CA PRO A 9 -31.18 15.69 -23.59
C PRO A 9 -31.05 14.39 -24.48
N VAL A 10 -30.30 13.38 -23.95
CA VAL A 10 -30.32 11.89 -24.17
C VAL A 10 -29.37 11.31 -25.27
N PHE A 11 -28.68 10.15 -25.19
CA PHE A 11 -28.00 9.26 -24.20
C PHE A 11 -27.46 8.04 -25.03
N ALA A 12 -26.38 7.38 -24.58
CA ALA A 12 -25.99 5.97 -24.82
C ALA A 12 -25.90 5.34 -26.25
N GLN A 13 -24.68 4.97 -26.68
CA GLN A 13 -24.31 3.61 -27.19
C GLN A 13 -22.86 3.59 -27.71
N ALA A 14 -21.93 2.96 -26.97
CA ALA A 14 -20.73 2.31 -27.52
C ALA A 14 -20.02 1.48 -26.42
N ALA A 15 -20.73 0.48 -25.89
CA ALA A 15 -20.14 -0.62 -25.15
C ALA A 15 -20.62 -1.92 -25.83
N ARG A 16 -19.75 -2.53 -26.67
CA ARG A 16 -19.69 -3.94 -27.14
C ARG A 16 -19.16 -4.05 -28.58
N ALA A 17 -17.83 -4.10 -28.69
CA ALA A 17 -17.02 -4.78 -29.72
C ALA A 17 -15.56 -4.44 -29.38
N ALA A 18 -14.55 -5.31 -29.29
CA ALA A 18 -14.39 -6.61 -29.90
C ALA A 18 -13.38 -7.47 -29.10
N LEU A 19 -13.75 -8.73 -28.90
CA LEU A 19 -12.83 -9.87 -28.84
C LEU A 19 -12.38 -10.16 -30.28
N SER A 20 -11.16 -9.75 -30.67
CA SER A 20 -10.39 -10.34 -31.78
C SER A 20 -9.05 -9.62 -31.94
N GLY A 21 -7.98 -10.38 -32.17
CA GLY A 21 -6.60 -9.90 -32.34
C GLY A 21 -6.36 -8.93 -33.51
N PRO A 22 -5.08 -8.59 -33.79
CA PRO A 22 -4.67 -7.22 -34.08
C PRO A 22 -4.86 -6.86 -35.55
N LYS A 23 -5.44 -5.68 -35.79
CA LYS A 23 -5.18 -4.91 -37.00
C LYS A 23 -4.56 -3.58 -36.60
N LEU A 24 -3.28 -3.45 -36.95
CA LEU A 24 -2.54 -2.19 -36.95
C LEU A 24 -3.30 -1.18 -37.82
N ALA A 25 -3.81 -0.12 -37.19
CA ALA A 25 -4.22 1.10 -37.86
C ALA A 25 -3.24 2.19 -37.45
N HIS A 26 -2.48 2.69 -38.43
CA HIS A 26 -1.66 3.88 -38.29
C HIS A 26 -2.57 5.08 -38.00
N VAL A 27 -2.44 5.67 -36.82
CA VAL A 27 -3.01 7.00 -36.53
C VAL A 27 -1.92 8.04 -36.79
N ARG A 28 -2.20 8.95 -37.72
CA ARG A 28 -1.42 10.17 -37.94
C ARG A 28 -1.69 11.11 -36.76
N ILE A 29 -0.62 11.53 -36.09
CA ILE A 29 -0.65 12.55 -35.03
C ILE A 29 -0.60 13.92 -35.71
N SER A 30 -1.63 14.72 -35.51
CA SER A 30 -1.59 16.18 -35.71
C SER A 30 -1.60 16.86 -34.34
N ASP A 31 -0.66 17.78 -34.17
CA ASP A 31 -0.54 18.77 -33.09
C ASP A 31 0.10 18.35 -31.76
N ALA A 32 1.20 17.59 -31.84
CA ALA A 32 2.31 17.75 -30.89
C ALA A 32 3.44 18.50 -31.59
N THR A 33 3.67 19.77 -31.26
CA THR A 33 4.86 20.49 -31.73
C THR A 33 6.09 19.95 -31.01
N MET A 34 6.74 18.94 -31.61
CA MET A 34 8.13 18.61 -31.31
C MET A 34 9.02 19.60 -32.06
N SER A 35 9.74 20.45 -31.34
CA SER A 35 10.84 21.23 -31.93
C SER A 35 12.16 20.51 -31.63
N PRO A 36 12.92 20.05 -32.64
CA PRO A 36 14.26 19.52 -32.42
C PRO A 36 15.22 20.70 -32.25
N TRP A 37 15.72 20.91 -31.04
CA TRP A 37 16.87 21.78 -30.81
C TRP A 37 18.15 20.95 -30.88
N ALA A 38 19.00 21.29 -31.85
CA ALA A 38 20.28 20.65 -32.06
C ALA A 38 21.33 21.27 -31.12
N GLY A 39 22.01 20.42 -30.36
CA GLY A 39 23.25 20.77 -29.67
C GLY A 39 23.27 20.46 -28.18
N HIS A 40 23.22 19.19 -27.80
CA HIS A 40 24.07 18.56 -26.77
C HIS A 40 23.65 17.09 -26.61
N ASP A 41 24.62 16.20 -26.50
CA ASP A 41 24.43 14.75 -26.45
C ASP A 41 23.56 14.32 -25.25
N GLY A 42 22.49 13.56 -25.53
CA GLY A 42 22.10 12.42 -24.71
C GLY A 42 21.05 12.61 -23.61
N VAL A 43 20.31 13.72 -23.53
CA VAL A 43 19.25 13.88 -22.51
C VAL A 43 17.87 13.99 -23.16
N THR A 44 16.99 13.03 -22.89
CA THR A 44 15.58 13.06 -23.32
C THR A 44 14.70 13.29 -22.09
N HIS A 45 14.08 14.46 -21.98
CA HIS A 45 13.20 14.81 -20.87
C HIS A 45 11.74 14.47 -21.22
N LEU A 46 11.03 13.79 -20.30
CA LEU A 46 9.58 13.58 -20.41
C LEU A 46 8.85 14.77 -19.77
N PHE A 47 8.23 15.62 -20.59
CA PHE A 47 7.31 16.66 -20.12
C PHE A 47 5.89 16.11 -20.19
N VAL A 48 5.23 15.94 -19.05
CA VAL A 48 3.81 15.54 -19.00
C VAL A 48 2.97 16.80 -18.81
N THR A 49 2.56 17.40 -19.93
CA THR A 49 1.52 18.45 -19.94
C THR A 49 0.28 17.90 -20.64
N GLY A 50 -0.70 17.43 -19.86
CA GLY A 50 -2.01 17.00 -20.38
C GLY A 50 -2.30 15.50 -20.28
N GLN A 51 -3.59 15.16 -20.46
CA GLN A 51 -4.21 13.86 -20.24
C GLN A 51 -3.41 12.71 -20.89
N LEU A 52 -2.93 11.78 -20.06
CA LEU A 52 -2.03 10.70 -20.49
C LEU A 52 -2.80 9.56 -21.19
N ASP A 53 -2.60 9.42 -22.50
CA ASP A 53 -2.71 8.14 -23.20
C ASP A 53 -1.39 7.37 -23.07
N SER A 54 -1.49 6.10 -22.69
CA SER A 54 -0.45 5.29 -22.06
C SER A 54 0.65 4.73 -22.99
N ALA A 55 1.21 5.52 -23.90
CA ALA A 55 2.28 5.04 -24.79
C ALA A 55 3.31 6.13 -25.08
N ASN A 56 4.32 6.26 -24.20
CA ASN A 56 5.74 6.60 -24.50
C ASN A 56 6.42 7.18 -23.24
N VAL A 57 7.30 6.39 -22.60
CA VAL A 57 8.22 6.88 -21.55
C VAL A 57 9.64 6.55 -22.00
N ALA A 58 10.41 7.58 -22.34
CA ALA A 58 11.81 7.48 -22.77
C ALA A 58 12.77 7.52 -21.55
N ARG A 59 13.95 6.94 -21.77
CA ARG A 59 14.96 6.59 -20.75
C ARG A 59 15.67 7.79 -20.13
N GLN A 60 15.98 7.61 -18.85
CA GLN A 60 17.02 8.28 -18.04
C GLN A 60 16.70 9.72 -17.62
N GLY A 61 16.05 9.81 -16.46
CA GLY A 61 15.63 11.04 -15.79
C GLY A 61 14.16 10.95 -15.43
N ASP A 62 13.83 10.19 -14.38
CA ASP A 62 12.44 10.02 -13.90
C ASP A 62 11.98 11.29 -13.18
N VAL A 63 11.74 12.32 -13.99
CA VAL A 63 11.32 13.64 -13.54
C VAL A 63 9.93 13.87 -14.08
N VAL A 64 8.95 13.98 -13.17
CA VAL A 64 7.60 14.36 -13.55
C VAL A 64 7.46 15.86 -13.30
N VAL A 65 7.25 16.62 -14.38
CA VAL A 65 6.99 18.05 -14.35
C VAL A 65 5.51 18.27 -14.62
N CYS A 66 4.80 18.90 -13.67
CA CYS A 66 3.40 19.24 -13.85
C CYS A 66 3.13 20.68 -13.44
N SER A 67 2.09 21.29 -14.00
CA SER A 67 1.72 22.69 -13.73
C SER A 67 0.33 22.77 -13.12
N SER A 68 0.15 23.62 -12.10
CA SER A 68 -1.13 23.85 -11.42
C SER A 68 -1.41 25.34 -11.26
N SER A 69 -2.67 25.75 -11.35
CA SER A 69 -3.10 27.12 -11.04
C SER A 69 -3.21 27.39 -9.53
N ALA A 70 -2.99 26.38 -8.68
CA ALA A 70 -3.03 26.51 -7.24
C ALA A 70 -1.89 27.38 -6.68
N SER A 71 -2.16 28.08 -5.59
CA SER A 71 -1.17 28.86 -4.85
C SER A 71 -0.18 27.97 -4.09
N ASN A 72 0.96 28.53 -3.67
CA ASN A 72 1.99 27.77 -2.93
C ASN A 72 1.47 27.22 -1.61
N SER A 73 0.62 27.97 -0.92
CA SER A 73 0.04 27.53 0.34
C SER A 73 -0.93 26.35 0.13
N GLU A 74 -1.53 26.23 -1.05
CA GLU A 74 -2.40 25.09 -1.43
C GLU A 74 -1.56 23.87 -1.82
N VAL A 75 -0.51 24.05 -2.63
CA VAL A 75 0.40 22.96 -3.02
C VAL A 75 1.15 22.42 -1.79
N GLN A 76 1.68 23.29 -0.93
CA GLN A 76 2.36 22.86 0.28
C GLN A 76 1.42 22.11 1.22
N ARG A 77 0.18 22.58 1.37
CA ARG A 77 -0.85 21.90 2.15
C ARG A 77 -1.18 20.51 1.57
N ALA A 78 -1.29 20.39 0.26
CA ALA A 78 -1.49 19.11 -0.41
C ALA A 78 -0.34 18.13 -0.13
N ILE A 79 0.91 18.60 -0.23
CA ILE A 79 2.10 17.81 0.11
C ILE A 79 2.08 17.38 1.58
N ASP A 80 1.71 18.27 2.49
CA ASP A 80 1.65 17.96 3.93
C ASP A 80 0.59 16.89 4.23
N ILE A 81 -0.57 16.97 3.58
CA ILE A 81 -1.62 15.93 3.66
C ILE A 81 -1.11 14.60 3.15
N LEU A 82 -0.48 14.57 1.97
CA LEU A 82 0.06 13.33 1.42
C LEU A 82 1.17 12.74 2.28
N LYS A 83 2.03 13.57 2.87
CA LYS A 83 3.04 13.11 3.84
C LYS A 83 2.38 12.52 5.08
N ALA A 84 1.27 13.07 5.55
CA ALA A 84 0.51 12.51 6.67
C ALA A 84 -0.13 11.16 6.30
N GLU A 85 -0.69 11.02 5.10
CA GLU A 85 -1.35 9.81 4.60
C GLU A 85 -0.36 8.68 4.27
N THR A 86 0.76 9.01 3.61
CA THR A 86 1.69 8.03 3.02
C THR A 86 3.01 7.90 3.79
N GLY A 87 3.28 8.78 4.74
CA GLY A 87 4.57 8.89 5.42
C GLY A 87 5.58 9.74 4.65
N THR A 88 6.75 9.96 5.25
CA THR A 88 7.79 10.86 4.71
C THR A 88 8.94 10.15 3.99
N CYS A 89 9.05 8.83 4.11
CA CYS A 89 10.21 8.07 3.61
C CYS A 89 10.03 7.48 2.21
N GLY A 90 8.93 7.80 1.51
CA GLY A 90 8.67 7.27 0.16
C GLY A 90 8.55 5.74 0.10
N SER A 91 8.42 5.06 1.24
CA SER A 91 8.36 3.60 1.32
C SER A 91 7.17 3.01 0.54
N TRP A 92 6.10 3.79 0.35
CA TRP A 92 4.94 3.40 -0.46
C TRP A 92 5.23 3.30 -1.96
N LEU A 93 6.31 3.96 -2.44
CA LEU A 93 6.85 3.81 -3.79
C LEU A 93 7.60 2.48 -3.97
N ARG A 94 7.96 1.78 -2.88
CA ARG A 94 8.67 0.51 -2.99
C ARG A 94 7.81 -0.51 -3.73
N ILE A 95 8.40 -1.14 -4.73
CA ILE A 95 7.84 -2.29 -5.42
C ILE A 95 8.34 -3.49 -4.64
N SER A 96 7.43 -4.27 -4.03
CA SER A 96 7.79 -5.55 -3.43
C SER A 96 8.25 -6.47 -4.56
N GLN A 97 9.56 -6.67 -4.67
CA GLN A 97 10.10 -7.80 -5.42
C GLN A 97 10.02 -9.05 -4.55
N ASN A 98 9.67 -10.18 -5.16
CA ASN A 98 9.65 -11.50 -4.53
C ASN A 98 10.83 -11.66 -3.55
N ALA A 99 10.52 -11.83 -2.26
CA ALA A 99 11.45 -11.77 -1.13
C ALA A 99 12.57 -12.85 -1.10
N HIS A 100 12.77 -13.61 -2.18
CA HIS A 100 13.78 -14.67 -2.25
C HIS A 100 15.17 -14.18 -2.69
N GLN A 101 15.37 -12.89 -3.00
CA GLN A 101 16.68 -12.35 -3.44
C GLN A 101 17.13 -11.06 -2.74
N ALA A 102 16.82 -10.86 -1.46
CA ALA A 102 17.43 -9.78 -0.69
C ALA A 102 18.86 -10.18 -0.22
N THR A 103 19.86 -10.06 -1.10
CA THR A 103 21.27 -9.99 -0.67
C THR A 103 21.51 -8.66 0.05
N ALA A 104 22.27 -8.73 1.15
CA ALA A 104 22.66 -7.60 1.99
C ALA A 104 23.18 -6.40 1.18
N GLY A 105 22.30 -5.44 0.95
CA GLY A 105 22.55 -4.13 0.37
C GLY A 105 21.70 -3.11 1.13
N ASP A 106 22.31 -1.95 1.40
CA ASP A 106 21.84 -0.80 2.16
C ASP A 106 20.32 -0.76 2.52
N PRO A 107 19.94 -0.84 3.82
CA PRO A 107 18.54 -0.78 4.24
C PRO A 107 17.84 0.56 3.94
N ASP A 108 18.61 1.62 3.65
CA ASP A 108 18.12 2.98 3.41
C ASP A 108 17.94 3.34 1.93
N GLY A 109 17.83 2.36 1.02
CA GLY A 109 17.41 2.53 -0.38
C GLY A 109 15.97 3.05 -0.57
N ASN A 110 15.54 3.98 0.28
CA ASN A 110 14.28 4.70 0.19
C ASN A 110 14.35 5.67 -0.99
N VAL A 111 13.31 5.61 -1.81
CA VAL A 111 13.11 6.59 -2.86
C VAL A 111 12.74 7.91 -2.18
N THR A 112 13.65 8.88 -2.20
CA THR A 112 13.36 10.23 -1.72
C THR A 112 12.67 11.01 -2.83
N LEU A 113 11.46 11.48 -2.53
CA LEU A 113 10.73 12.43 -3.37
C LEU A 113 11.25 13.84 -3.09
N HIS A 114 11.78 14.48 -4.14
CA HIS A 114 12.17 15.88 -4.07
C HIS A 114 11.10 16.76 -4.73
N TYR A 115 10.90 17.96 -4.17
CA TYR A 115 9.92 18.93 -4.63
C TYR A 115 10.66 20.21 -5.00
N VAL A 116 10.45 20.71 -6.21
CA VAL A 116 10.97 22.01 -6.64
C VAL A 116 9.79 22.92 -6.95
N GLU A 117 9.84 24.13 -6.39
CA GLU A 117 8.86 25.17 -6.60
C GLU A 117 9.48 26.31 -7.42
N MET A 118 8.71 26.83 -8.37
CA MET A 118 9.02 28.07 -9.08
C MET A 118 8.37 29.23 -8.33
N ASN A 119 9.18 30.15 -7.81
CA ASN A 119 8.70 31.28 -7.04
C ASN A 119 7.98 32.31 -7.93
N SER A 120 7.42 33.36 -7.31
CA SER A 120 6.70 34.43 -8.02
C SER A 120 7.54 35.24 -9.00
N THR A 121 8.88 35.09 -8.99
CA THR A 121 9.80 35.73 -9.94
C THR A 121 10.24 34.79 -11.05
N GLY A 122 9.69 33.57 -11.10
CA GLY A 122 10.06 32.55 -12.07
C GLY A 122 11.40 31.86 -11.77
N GLN A 123 11.96 32.04 -10.58
CA GLN A 123 13.17 31.33 -10.16
C GLN A 123 12.80 30.05 -9.40
N LEU A 124 13.48 28.97 -9.75
CA LEU A 124 13.37 27.69 -9.07
C LEU A 124 14.28 27.70 -7.85
N THR A 125 13.72 27.39 -6.68
CA THR A 125 14.54 27.20 -5.47
C THR A 125 14.78 25.70 -5.30
N LEU A 126 15.94 25.24 -5.75
CA LEU A 126 16.35 23.84 -5.62
C LEU A 126 16.88 23.57 -4.21
N THR A 127 16.39 22.51 -3.57
CA THR A 127 17.11 21.90 -2.43
C THR A 127 18.40 21.26 -2.95
N ASP A 128 19.48 21.31 -2.16
CA ASP A 128 20.86 20.89 -2.54
C ASP A 128 20.99 19.52 -3.21
N SER A 129 20.01 18.63 -3.05
CA SER A 129 19.98 17.26 -3.56
C SER A 129 19.59 17.09 -5.05
N LEU A 130 19.25 18.16 -5.77
CA LEU A 130 18.77 18.09 -7.16
C LEU A 130 19.66 18.81 -8.19
N ARG A 131 20.97 18.92 -7.93
CA ARG A 131 21.90 19.68 -8.80
C ARG A 131 21.89 19.25 -10.26
N TYR A 132 21.61 17.98 -10.57
CA TYR A 132 21.54 17.49 -11.94
C TYR A 132 20.29 17.98 -12.71
N LEU A 133 19.18 18.25 -12.02
CA LEU A 133 17.96 18.78 -12.65
C LEU A 133 18.04 20.29 -12.92
N THR A 134 19.04 20.97 -12.36
CA THR A 134 19.18 22.43 -12.46
C THR A 134 19.17 22.93 -13.90
N HIS A 135 19.87 22.26 -14.82
CA HIS A 135 19.92 22.70 -16.22
C HIS A 135 18.57 22.54 -16.92
N ALA A 136 17.98 21.35 -16.88
CA ALA A 136 16.68 21.06 -17.50
C ALA A 136 15.55 21.98 -16.97
N LEU A 137 15.57 22.25 -15.67
CA LEU A 137 14.58 23.09 -15.03
C LEU A 137 14.83 24.58 -15.28
N THR A 138 16.09 25.01 -15.40
CA THR A 138 16.43 26.39 -15.77
C THR A 138 16.02 26.70 -17.21
N ASP A 139 16.24 25.78 -18.15
CA ASP A 139 15.82 25.93 -19.54
C ASP A 139 14.30 25.95 -19.68
N PHE A 140 13.61 25.09 -18.93
CA PHE A 140 12.15 25.12 -18.84
C PHE A 140 11.66 26.45 -18.26
N ALA A 141 12.20 26.90 -17.12
CA ALA A 141 11.86 28.19 -16.50
C ALA A 141 12.11 29.40 -17.41
N ALA A 142 13.17 29.36 -18.23
CA ALA A 142 13.47 30.39 -19.21
C ALA A 142 12.44 30.43 -20.37
N GLY A 143 11.95 29.26 -20.81
CA GLY A 143 10.98 29.14 -21.90
C GLY A 143 9.57 29.68 -21.58
N ILE A 144 9.19 29.72 -20.30
CA ILE A 144 7.89 30.24 -19.83
C ILE A 144 7.91 31.75 -19.54
N GLY A 145 9.05 32.42 -19.74
CA GLY A 145 9.08 33.87 -19.92
C GLY A 145 8.61 34.72 -18.73
N GLY A 146 8.86 34.28 -17.48
CA GLY A 146 8.67 35.11 -16.28
C GLY A 146 7.25 35.65 -16.05
N ASN A 147 6.23 35.11 -16.73
CA ASN A 147 4.86 35.58 -16.60
C ASN A 147 4.26 35.08 -15.27
N PRO A 148 3.94 35.98 -14.31
CA PRO A 148 3.43 35.62 -13.00
C PRO A 148 2.01 35.02 -13.04
N ALA A 149 1.34 35.03 -14.19
CA ALA A 149 0.03 34.42 -14.42
C ALA A 149 0.10 32.94 -14.88
N LEU A 150 1.31 32.37 -15.03
CA LEU A 150 1.47 30.98 -15.46
C LEU A 150 1.29 29.98 -14.30
N PRO A 151 0.81 28.76 -14.61
CA PRO A 151 0.64 27.72 -13.61
C PRO A 151 1.99 27.35 -12.98
N ARG A 152 2.01 27.22 -11.65
CA ARG A 152 3.20 26.90 -10.87
C ARG A 152 3.59 25.46 -11.11
N ILE A 153 4.88 25.22 -11.31
CA ILE A 153 5.40 23.93 -11.72
C ILE A 153 5.89 23.14 -10.52
N LEU A 154 5.37 21.93 -10.37
CA LEU A 154 5.84 20.91 -9.46
C LEU A 154 6.74 19.96 -10.21
N VAL A 155 7.97 19.78 -9.72
CA VAL A 155 8.91 18.79 -10.24
C VAL A 155 9.12 17.73 -9.18
N LEU A 156 8.79 16.48 -9.50
CA LEU A 156 9.15 15.33 -8.68
C LEU A 156 10.30 14.57 -9.34
N GLY A 157 11.41 14.46 -8.63
CA GLY A 157 12.56 13.64 -9.00
C GLY A 157 12.82 12.54 -7.97
N LEU A 158 13.29 11.39 -8.45
CA LEU A 158 13.81 10.31 -7.61
C LEU A 158 15.30 10.57 -7.35
N GLY A 159 15.75 10.48 -6.10
CA GLY A 159 17.16 10.71 -5.75
C GLY A 159 18.13 9.73 -6.44
N GLU A 160 19.33 10.24 -6.78
CA GLU A 160 20.37 9.54 -7.59
C GLU A 160 20.81 8.18 -7.02
N ASN A 161 20.73 8.00 -5.70
CA ASN A 161 21.12 6.75 -5.04
C ASN A 161 20.12 5.59 -5.25
N ALA A 162 18.92 5.86 -5.74
CA ALA A 162 17.87 4.84 -5.89
C ALA A 162 17.92 4.08 -7.24
N VAL A 163 18.71 4.55 -8.21
CA VAL A 163 18.54 4.19 -9.63
C VAL A 163 19.65 3.32 -10.26
N PRO A 164 20.86 3.09 -9.70
CA PRO A 164 21.86 2.32 -10.43
C PRO A 164 21.49 0.83 -10.41
N ARG A 165 20.76 0.39 -11.45
CA ARG A 165 20.36 -1.00 -11.84
C ARG A 165 18.92 -1.44 -11.52
N LEU A 166 17.93 -0.58 -11.72
CA LEU A 166 16.55 -1.06 -11.79
C LEU A 166 16.28 -1.72 -13.16
N GLU A 167 15.80 -2.96 -13.15
CA GLU A 167 15.30 -3.65 -14.35
C GLU A 167 14.16 -2.83 -14.99
N SER A 168 14.04 -2.86 -16.31
CA SER A 168 13.06 -2.05 -17.05
C SER A 168 11.62 -2.09 -16.53
N ALA A 169 11.18 -3.22 -15.96
CA ALA A 169 9.85 -3.36 -15.37
C ALA A 169 9.67 -2.56 -14.05
N LEU A 170 10.73 -2.44 -13.25
CA LEU A 170 10.71 -1.65 -12.02
C LEU A 170 10.63 -0.15 -12.31
N THR A 171 11.35 0.32 -13.32
CA THR A 171 11.32 1.73 -13.74
C THR A 171 9.92 2.15 -14.18
N VAL A 172 9.22 1.31 -14.96
CA VAL A 172 7.83 1.59 -15.39
C VAL A 172 6.88 1.67 -14.20
N SER A 173 6.98 0.73 -13.25
CA SER A 173 6.13 0.77 -12.05
C SER A 173 6.44 1.97 -11.16
N LEU A 174 7.70 2.39 -11.04
CA LEU A 174 8.07 3.54 -10.21
C LEU A 174 7.58 4.86 -10.83
N ALA A 175 7.76 5.04 -12.14
CA ALA A 175 7.23 6.19 -12.87
C ALA A 175 5.70 6.29 -12.75
N THR A 176 5.00 5.14 -12.83
CA THR A 176 3.54 5.08 -12.64
C THR A 176 3.14 5.56 -11.25
N MET A 177 3.84 5.12 -10.21
CA MET A 177 3.55 5.53 -8.83
C MET A 177 3.87 7.01 -8.58
N THR A 178 4.95 7.52 -9.14
CA THR A 178 5.27 8.95 -9.10
C THR A 178 4.16 9.76 -9.78
N ALA A 179 3.68 9.33 -10.95
CA ALA A 179 2.59 10.00 -11.65
C ALA A 179 1.28 10.00 -10.84
N VAL A 180 0.92 8.89 -10.21
CA VAL A 180 -0.23 8.81 -9.28
C VAL A 180 -0.10 9.87 -8.18
N TYR A 181 1.08 9.99 -7.58
CA TYR A 181 1.30 10.98 -6.52
C TYR A 181 1.25 12.42 -7.00
N VAL A 182 1.82 12.73 -8.17
CA VAL A 182 1.69 14.07 -8.74
C VAL A 182 0.22 14.43 -8.98
N ASN A 183 -0.54 13.51 -9.57
CA ASN A 183 -1.96 13.73 -9.81
C ASN A 183 -2.70 13.98 -8.49
N GLU A 184 -2.38 13.23 -7.43
CA GLU A 184 -2.94 13.47 -6.11
C GLU A 184 -2.54 14.83 -5.53
N VAL A 185 -1.29 15.30 -5.70
CA VAL A 185 -0.91 16.66 -5.27
C VAL A 185 -1.75 17.70 -6.01
N ILE A 186 -1.91 17.57 -7.32
CA ILE A 186 -2.67 18.50 -8.16
C ILE A 186 -4.14 18.49 -7.74
N ASP A 187 -4.73 17.32 -7.59
CA ASP A 187 -6.13 17.16 -7.21
C ASP A 187 -6.39 17.76 -5.82
N LEU A 188 -5.51 17.51 -4.84
CA LEU A 188 -5.62 18.09 -3.50
C LEU A 188 -5.44 19.62 -3.50
N ALA A 189 -4.51 20.12 -4.31
CA ALA A 189 -4.22 21.55 -4.40
C ALA A 189 -5.34 22.33 -5.11
N THR A 190 -6.07 21.68 -6.03
CA THR A 190 -7.15 22.30 -6.82
C THR A 190 -8.55 22.06 -6.24
N ASN A 191 -8.79 20.89 -5.62
CA ASN A 191 -10.10 20.45 -5.12
C ASN A 191 -10.06 20.15 -3.61
N TYR A 192 -9.51 21.07 -2.83
CA TYR A 192 -9.31 20.89 -1.39
C TYR A 192 -10.60 20.60 -0.59
N SER A 193 -11.76 21.06 -1.08
CA SER A 193 -13.06 20.82 -0.44
C SER A 193 -13.35 19.34 -0.19
N ASP A 194 -12.89 18.48 -1.11
CA ASP A 194 -13.18 17.05 -1.08
C ASP A 194 -12.42 16.36 0.07
N VAL A 195 -11.29 16.92 0.45
CA VAL A 195 -10.44 16.40 1.55
C VAL A 195 -10.97 16.83 2.90
N ARG A 196 -11.53 18.03 2.99
CA ARG A 196 -12.14 18.53 4.22
C ARG A 196 -13.28 17.63 4.67
N SER A 197 -13.96 16.96 3.74
CA SER A 197 -15.00 15.98 4.03
C SER A 197 -14.48 14.75 4.80
N LEU A 198 -13.18 14.45 4.76
CA LEU A 198 -12.58 13.32 5.48
C LEU A 198 -12.30 13.60 6.96
N THR A 199 -12.50 14.84 7.42
CA THR A 199 -12.30 15.22 8.82
C THR A 199 -13.47 14.85 9.73
N GLU A 200 -14.63 14.56 9.13
CA GLU A 200 -15.82 14.07 9.83
C GLU A 200 -16.38 12.88 9.04
N PRO A 201 -16.30 11.65 9.57
CA PRO A 201 -16.78 10.48 8.84
C PRO A 201 -18.27 10.62 8.56
N SER A 202 -18.68 10.30 7.34
CA SER A 202 -20.07 10.36 6.88
C SER A 202 -21.02 9.51 7.75
N ARG A 203 -20.48 8.48 8.42
CA ARG A 203 -21.18 7.62 9.36
C ARG A 203 -20.30 7.25 10.54
N PRO A 204 -20.86 7.10 11.75
CA PRO A 204 -20.10 6.60 12.90
C PRO A 204 -19.67 5.15 12.67
N SER A 205 -18.47 4.80 13.16
CA SER A 205 -18.02 3.42 13.23
C SER A 205 -18.88 2.62 14.22
N SER A 206 -19.25 1.41 13.83
CA SER A 206 -20.06 0.50 14.61
C SER A 206 -19.46 -0.90 14.59
N LEU A 207 -19.72 -1.67 15.65
CA LEU A 207 -19.33 -3.06 15.72
C LEU A 207 -20.27 -3.92 14.85
N VAL A 208 -19.67 -4.78 14.05
CA VAL A 208 -20.37 -5.81 13.27
C VAL A 208 -19.99 -7.17 13.86
N PRO A 209 -20.93 -8.06 14.14
CA PRO A 209 -20.60 -9.44 14.53
C PRO A 209 -19.68 -10.10 13.50
N ALA A 210 -18.87 -11.07 13.93
CA ALA A 210 -18.19 -11.93 12.99
C ALA A 210 -19.23 -12.61 12.08
N PRO A 211 -18.97 -12.77 10.76
CA PRO A 211 -19.88 -13.50 9.87
C PRO A 211 -20.26 -14.87 10.45
N ASP A 212 -21.53 -15.26 10.33
CA ASP A 212 -22.03 -16.55 10.79
C ASP A 212 -21.23 -17.70 10.16
N GLY A 213 -20.79 -18.66 10.98
CA GLY A 213 -19.85 -19.71 10.56
C GLY A 213 -18.37 -19.33 10.68
N SER A 214 -18.03 -18.58 11.73
CA SER A 214 -16.73 -17.94 12.07
C SER A 214 -15.41 -18.71 11.84
N LEU A 215 -15.44 -19.96 11.41
CA LEU A 215 -14.31 -20.66 10.80
C LEU A 215 -14.15 -20.18 9.35
N ALA A 216 -13.22 -19.27 9.10
CA ALA A 216 -12.81 -18.98 7.74
C ALA A 216 -12.11 -20.21 7.15
N GLU A 217 -12.64 -20.79 6.08
CA GLU A 217 -11.98 -21.92 5.41
C GLU A 217 -10.58 -21.49 4.95
N MET A 218 -9.57 -22.14 5.51
CA MET A 218 -8.18 -21.95 5.10
C MET A 218 -7.85 -22.95 4.00
N PRO A 219 -7.13 -22.54 2.94
CA PRO A 219 -6.52 -23.49 2.02
C PRO A 219 -5.67 -24.50 2.80
N ALA A 220 -5.63 -25.75 2.34
CA ALA A 220 -4.80 -26.77 2.94
C ALA A 220 -3.31 -26.36 2.84
N PHE A 221 -2.57 -26.57 3.91
CA PHE A 221 -1.11 -26.38 3.90
C PHE A 221 -0.45 -27.66 3.41
N GLU A 222 0.56 -27.52 2.57
CA GLU A 222 1.40 -28.65 2.15
C GLU A 222 2.02 -29.32 3.39
N PRO A 223 1.83 -30.64 3.55
CA PRO A 223 2.45 -31.38 4.64
C PRO A 223 3.96 -31.25 4.59
N ARG A 224 4.57 -31.10 5.77
CA ARG A 224 6.02 -31.03 5.94
C ARG A 224 6.43 -32.00 7.02
N ASP A 225 7.49 -32.77 6.77
CA ASP A 225 7.96 -33.79 7.70
C ASP A 225 8.69 -33.17 8.89
N PHE A 226 7.94 -32.71 9.89
CA PHE A 226 8.48 -32.28 11.17
C PHE A 226 8.59 -33.47 12.12
N VAL A 227 9.82 -33.98 12.28
CA VAL A 227 10.13 -35.04 13.25
C VAL A 227 9.94 -34.50 14.68
N ALA A 228 9.18 -35.23 15.50
CA ALA A 228 9.01 -34.94 16.92
C ALA A 228 10.24 -35.42 17.72
N TRP A 229 10.84 -34.50 18.47
CA TRP A 229 12.05 -34.75 19.27
C TRP A 229 11.81 -34.72 20.79
N GLY A 230 10.59 -34.44 21.25
CA GLY A 230 10.28 -34.40 22.68
C GLY A 230 8.83 -34.04 23.01
N LYS A 231 8.61 -33.29 24.10
CA LYS A 231 7.28 -32.89 24.59
C LYS A 231 7.06 -31.37 24.58
N SER A 232 8.07 -30.59 24.24
CA SER A 232 7.95 -29.13 24.17
C SER A 232 7.14 -28.72 22.95
N VAL A 233 6.42 -27.60 23.05
CA VAL A 233 5.68 -27.00 21.94
C VAL A 233 6.47 -25.82 21.41
N LEU A 234 6.72 -25.77 20.10
CA LEU A 234 7.26 -24.59 19.43
C LEU A 234 6.10 -23.79 18.84
N LEU A 235 5.88 -22.57 19.35
CA LEU A 235 5.01 -21.58 18.74
C LEU A 235 5.83 -20.66 17.84
N VAL A 236 5.54 -20.69 16.53
CA VAL A 236 6.15 -19.81 15.54
C VAL A 236 5.16 -18.73 15.14
N VAL A 237 5.57 -17.46 15.23
CA VAL A 237 4.74 -16.32 14.86
C VAL A 237 5.46 -15.49 13.78
N PRO A 238 4.97 -15.51 12.52
CA PRO A 238 5.61 -14.84 11.38
C PRO A 238 5.23 -13.35 11.28
N THR A 239 5.41 -12.60 12.38
CA THR A 239 5.28 -11.14 12.41
C THR A 239 6.15 -10.53 13.50
N GLU A 240 6.70 -9.35 13.24
CA GLU A 240 7.44 -8.55 14.22
C GLU A 240 6.52 -7.74 15.16
N ASN A 241 5.20 -7.77 14.93
CA ASN A 241 4.24 -7.08 15.79
C ASN A 241 4.16 -7.77 17.17
N ARG A 242 4.78 -7.13 18.18
CA ARG A 242 4.87 -7.64 19.55
C ARG A 242 3.50 -7.94 20.18
N GLN A 243 2.47 -7.15 19.87
CA GLN A 243 1.12 -7.35 20.43
C GLN A 243 0.49 -8.63 19.87
N LYS A 244 0.62 -8.89 18.56
CA LYS A 244 0.15 -10.14 17.92
C LYS A 244 0.91 -11.37 18.45
N VAL A 245 2.24 -11.27 18.54
CA VAL A 245 3.10 -12.33 19.08
C VAL A 245 2.69 -12.70 20.51
N GLU A 246 2.51 -11.68 21.35
CA GLU A 246 2.15 -11.89 22.75
C GLU A 246 0.73 -12.42 22.92
N LEU A 247 -0.22 -11.96 22.09
CA LEU A 247 -1.59 -12.48 22.09
C LEU A 247 -1.64 -13.97 21.79
N LEU A 248 -0.98 -14.42 20.72
CA LEU A 248 -0.92 -15.84 20.36
C LEU A 248 -0.19 -16.67 21.43
N HIS A 249 0.92 -16.15 21.96
CA HIS A 249 1.66 -16.82 23.02
C HIS A 249 0.80 -17.05 24.26
N ARG A 250 0.12 -16.01 24.77
CA ARG A 250 -0.79 -16.16 25.91
C ARG A 250 -1.94 -17.12 25.63
N HIS A 251 -2.49 -17.07 24.41
CA HIS A 251 -3.56 -17.98 24.03
C HIS A 251 -3.11 -19.44 24.10
N VAL A 252 -1.98 -19.79 23.47
CA VAL A 252 -1.42 -21.16 23.50
C VAL A 252 -1.05 -21.57 24.93
N GLN A 253 -0.44 -20.68 25.71
CA GLN A 253 -0.07 -20.93 27.11
C GLN A 253 -1.27 -21.22 28.00
N ARG A 254 -2.38 -20.49 27.81
CA ARG A 254 -3.63 -20.74 28.54
C ARG A 254 -4.25 -22.09 28.17
N CYS A 255 -4.20 -22.46 26.89
CA CYS A 255 -4.74 -23.74 26.42
C CYS A 255 -3.84 -24.94 26.80
N LEU A 256 -2.55 -24.72 27.04
CA LEU A 256 -1.56 -25.73 27.40
C LEU A 256 -0.78 -25.33 28.68
N PRO A 257 -1.45 -25.20 29.84
CA PRO A 257 -0.85 -24.62 31.05
C PRO A 257 0.33 -25.41 31.63
N HIS A 258 0.47 -26.68 31.25
CA HIS A 258 1.53 -27.58 31.73
C HIS A 258 2.60 -27.88 30.67
N ALA A 259 2.48 -27.34 29.45
CA ALA A 259 3.44 -27.57 28.39
C ALA A 259 4.58 -26.54 28.45
N THR A 260 5.80 -26.97 28.14
CA THR A 260 6.92 -26.07 27.89
C THR A 260 6.76 -25.46 26.50
N ILE A 261 6.43 -24.17 26.42
CA ILE A 261 6.25 -23.44 25.16
C ILE A 261 7.52 -22.66 24.83
N GLN A 262 8.12 -22.99 23.69
CA GLN A 262 9.20 -22.22 23.07
C GLN A 262 8.61 -21.29 22.03
N ARG A 263 9.08 -20.04 21.98
CA ARG A 263 8.59 -19.04 21.03
C ARG A 263 9.66 -18.71 20.01
N LEU A 264 9.29 -18.70 18.73
CA LEU A 264 10.12 -18.23 17.64
C LEU A 264 9.35 -17.17 16.85
N THR A 265 9.88 -15.95 16.81
CA THR A 265 9.34 -14.88 15.98
C THR A 265 10.12 -14.81 14.67
N LEU A 266 9.42 -14.81 13.55
CA LEU A 266 10.01 -14.68 12.22
C LEU A 266 9.43 -13.45 11.53
N LYS A 267 10.23 -12.81 10.68
CA LYS A 267 9.73 -11.82 9.73
C LYS A 267 9.32 -12.54 8.46
N ALA A 268 8.04 -12.46 8.10
CA ALA A 268 7.53 -12.95 6.82
C ALA A 268 6.73 -11.84 6.13
N ASP A 269 6.84 -11.76 4.81
CA ASP A 269 5.93 -10.94 4.00
C ASP A 269 4.61 -11.70 3.80
N SER A 270 3.48 -11.00 3.80
CA SER A 270 2.18 -11.58 3.45
C SER A 270 1.98 -11.65 1.93
N GLY A 271 2.71 -10.86 1.15
CA GLY A 271 2.61 -10.81 -0.32
C GLY A 271 1.31 -10.20 -0.84
N VAL A 272 0.47 -9.64 0.04
CA VAL A 272 -0.87 -9.11 -0.28
C VAL A 272 -0.98 -7.59 -0.06
N GLY A 273 0.16 -6.91 0.00
CA GLY A 273 0.22 -5.48 0.30
C GLY A 273 0.03 -5.16 1.78
N GLU A 274 0.10 -3.86 2.10
CA GLU A 274 -0.04 -3.35 3.46
C GLU A 274 -1.51 -3.37 3.92
N GLN A 275 -2.44 -3.21 2.98
CA GLN A 275 -3.89 -3.26 3.21
C GLN A 275 -4.51 -4.38 2.38
N PRO A 276 -4.63 -5.59 2.94
CA PRO A 276 -5.40 -6.64 2.30
C PRO A 276 -6.88 -6.24 2.28
N TYR A 277 -7.56 -6.52 1.17
CA TYR A 277 -9.01 -6.42 1.03
C TYR A 277 -9.63 -7.79 0.77
N ASP A 278 -10.80 -8.04 1.35
CA ASP A 278 -11.60 -9.24 1.14
C ASP A 278 -10.77 -10.53 1.34
N GLU A 279 -10.73 -11.41 0.35
CA GLU A 279 -10.07 -12.72 0.42
C GLU A 279 -8.54 -12.61 0.57
N ALA A 280 -7.95 -11.44 0.27
CA ALA A 280 -6.52 -11.22 0.43
C ALA A 280 -6.08 -11.27 1.90
N GLY A 281 -6.98 -11.04 2.86
CA GLY A 281 -6.67 -11.23 4.28
C GLY A 281 -6.35 -12.69 4.62
N ILE A 282 -7.14 -13.62 4.07
CA ILE A 282 -6.93 -15.07 4.22
C ILE A 282 -5.64 -15.49 3.51
N ALA A 283 -5.45 -15.02 2.27
CA ALA A 283 -4.24 -15.31 1.50
C ALA A 283 -2.97 -14.80 2.20
N GLY A 284 -3.02 -13.62 2.82
CA GLY A 284 -1.91 -13.06 3.58
C GLY A 284 -1.52 -13.92 4.79
N ALA A 285 -2.51 -14.39 5.57
CA ALA A 285 -2.26 -15.30 6.68
C ALA A 285 -1.68 -16.65 6.20
N TYR A 286 -2.22 -17.20 5.09
CA TYR A 286 -1.72 -18.42 4.47
C TYR A 286 -0.26 -18.29 4.01
N ASN A 287 0.08 -17.22 3.31
CA ASN A 287 1.44 -16.96 2.83
C ASN A 287 2.44 -16.83 3.98
N ARG A 288 2.08 -16.11 5.05
CA ARG A 288 2.92 -15.98 6.25
C ARG A 288 3.19 -17.32 6.93
N ILE A 289 2.18 -18.19 7.03
CA ILE A 289 2.35 -19.53 7.61
C ILE A 289 3.30 -20.36 6.74
N ASN A 290 3.10 -20.39 5.42
CA ASN A 290 4.00 -21.14 4.54
C ASN A 290 5.44 -20.63 4.61
N ALA A 291 5.66 -19.32 4.59
CA ALA A 291 6.99 -18.74 4.73
C ALA A 291 7.66 -19.13 6.06
N ALA A 292 6.89 -19.21 7.15
CA ALA A 292 7.38 -19.68 8.44
C ALA A 292 7.77 -21.15 8.41
N LEU A 293 6.94 -21.99 7.80
CA LEU A 293 7.19 -23.41 7.67
C LEU A 293 8.42 -23.71 6.81
N ASP A 294 8.61 -22.99 5.70
CA ASP A 294 9.80 -23.08 4.86
C ASP A 294 11.06 -22.66 5.62
N SER A 295 10.94 -21.58 6.41
CA SER A 295 12.03 -21.10 7.27
C SER A 295 12.43 -22.13 8.32
N LEU A 296 11.49 -22.88 8.88
CA LEU A 296 11.76 -23.95 9.85
C LEU A 296 12.50 -25.15 9.24
N GLN A 297 12.25 -25.45 7.97
CA GLN A 297 12.97 -26.50 7.24
C GLN A 297 14.38 -26.08 6.84
N SER A 298 14.69 -24.79 6.88
CA SER A 298 16.05 -24.31 6.65
C SER A 298 17.03 -24.84 7.71
N LYS A 299 18.29 -25.05 7.31
CA LYS A 299 19.37 -25.47 8.21
C LYS A 299 19.53 -24.55 9.41
N THR A 300 19.21 -23.26 9.23
CA THR A 300 19.29 -22.24 10.27
C THR A 300 18.33 -22.51 11.43
N CYS A 301 17.12 -23.01 11.17
CA CYS A 301 16.11 -23.19 12.22
C CYS A 301 15.95 -24.67 12.66
N ALA A 302 16.36 -25.63 11.83
CA ALA A 302 16.18 -27.06 12.12
C ALA A 302 16.78 -27.50 13.47
N HIS A 303 17.92 -26.92 13.88
CA HIS A 303 18.58 -27.25 15.15
C HIS A 303 17.75 -26.89 16.39
N ILE A 304 16.79 -25.95 16.27
CA ILE A 304 15.91 -25.55 17.37
C ILE A 304 15.03 -26.73 17.80
N LEU A 305 14.55 -27.53 16.84
CA LEU A 305 13.66 -28.66 17.12
C LEU A 305 14.32 -29.69 18.03
N VAL A 306 15.58 -30.03 17.74
CA VAL A 306 16.38 -30.99 18.51
C VAL A 306 16.80 -30.41 19.86
N SER A 307 17.44 -29.22 19.85
CA SER A 307 18.01 -28.61 21.05
C SER A 307 16.98 -28.25 22.12
N LYS A 308 15.74 -27.98 21.70
CA LYS A 308 14.64 -27.65 22.61
C LYS A 308 13.66 -28.80 22.87
N GLN A 309 13.97 -30.01 22.35
CA GLN A 309 13.14 -31.20 22.52
C GLN A 309 11.68 -30.95 22.09
N ILE A 310 11.52 -30.34 20.91
CA ILE A 310 10.21 -29.96 20.36
C ILE A 310 9.47 -31.21 19.88
N GLY A 311 8.29 -31.47 20.43
CA GLY A 311 7.38 -32.53 19.98
C GLY A 311 6.26 -32.03 19.07
N THR A 312 5.89 -30.75 19.20
CA THR A 312 4.77 -30.16 18.46
C THR A 312 5.18 -28.81 17.92
N VAL A 313 4.88 -28.55 16.65
CA VAL A 313 5.12 -27.27 15.99
C VAL A 313 3.77 -26.64 15.64
N ILE A 314 3.49 -25.47 16.24
CA ILE A 314 2.31 -24.66 15.94
C ILE A 314 2.79 -23.36 15.31
N VAL A 315 2.29 -23.05 14.11
CA VAL A 315 2.50 -21.76 13.47
C VAL A 315 1.23 -20.94 13.60
N GLY A 316 1.33 -19.74 14.18
CA GLY A 316 0.20 -18.85 14.40
C GLY A 316 0.36 -17.53 13.66
N ALA A 317 -0.61 -17.17 12.82
CA ALA A 317 -0.64 -15.91 12.07
C ALA A 317 -1.90 -15.11 12.40
N ILE A 318 -1.75 -13.77 12.37
CA ILE A 318 -2.88 -12.83 12.48
C ILE A 318 -2.74 -11.83 11.34
N GLU A 319 -3.74 -11.74 10.48
CA GLU A 319 -3.82 -10.75 9.40
C GLU A 319 -5.07 -9.88 9.60
N ASN A 320 -4.96 -8.57 9.41
CA ASN A 320 -6.12 -7.68 9.41
C ASN A 320 -6.44 -7.33 7.96
N PHE A 321 -7.72 -7.18 7.63
CA PHE A 321 -8.15 -6.89 6.27
C PHE A 321 -9.48 -6.15 6.27
N VAL A 322 -9.74 -5.41 5.19
CA VAL A 322 -11.00 -4.69 5.01
C VAL A 322 -11.88 -5.46 4.04
N GLN A 323 -13.04 -5.89 4.50
CA GLN A 323 -14.07 -6.48 3.64
C GLN A 323 -14.84 -5.35 2.96
N THR A 324 -14.91 -5.40 1.63
CA THR A 324 -15.56 -4.38 0.78
C THR A 324 -16.66 -4.95 -0.10
N LYS A 325 -16.67 -6.28 -0.35
CA LYS A 325 -17.59 -6.92 -1.30
C LYS A 325 -18.94 -7.38 -0.73
N ASN A 326 -19.27 -7.10 0.53
CA ASN A 326 -20.50 -7.58 1.16
C ASN A 326 -21.75 -6.74 0.80
N GLY A 327 -22.04 -6.58 -0.49
CA GLY A 327 -23.27 -5.93 -0.98
C GLY A 327 -23.48 -4.52 -0.40
N ASP A 328 -24.65 -4.29 0.20
CA ASP A 328 -25.06 -3.00 0.78
C ASP A 328 -24.44 -2.70 2.16
N SER A 329 -23.60 -3.61 2.69
CA SER A 329 -22.94 -3.38 3.98
C SER A 329 -21.77 -2.42 3.85
N LEU A 330 -21.53 -1.65 4.91
CA LEU A 330 -20.39 -0.75 4.96
C LEU A 330 -19.08 -1.55 4.93
N PRO A 331 -18.01 -1.02 4.32
CA PRO A 331 -16.69 -1.63 4.42
C PRO A 331 -16.33 -1.88 5.89
N THR A 332 -15.76 -3.05 6.20
CA THR A 332 -15.59 -3.48 7.58
C THR A 332 -14.18 -4.04 7.81
N ASP A 333 -13.47 -3.54 8.82
CA ASP A 333 -12.14 -4.05 9.22
C ASP A 333 -12.31 -5.27 10.13
N HIS A 334 -11.78 -6.40 9.68
CA HIS A 334 -11.76 -7.67 10.42
C HIS A 334 -10.30 -8.13 10.63
N GLY A 335 -10.09 -8.97 11.64
CA GLY A 335 -8.90 -9.78 11.79
C GLY A 335 -9.21 -11.24 11.52
N ILE A 336 -8.29 -11.95 10.87
CA ILE A 336 -8.25 -13.41 10.85
C ILE A 336 -7.11 -13.91 11.74
N ILE A 337 -7.40 -14.90 12.56
CA ILE A 337 -6.42 -15.64 13.38
C ILE A 337 -6.36 -17.05 12.84
N VAL A 338 -5.16 -17.54 12.55
CA VAL A 338 -4.94 -18.90 12.05
C VAL A 338 -3.89 -19.59 12.92
N LEU A 339 -4.19 -20.79 13.38
CA LEU A 339 -3.23 -21.68 14.02
C LEU A 339 -3.12 -22.97 13.20
N HIS A 340 -1.90 -23.31 12.80
CA HIS A 340 -1.61 -24.53 12.07
C HIS A 340 -0.64 -25.40 12.86
N ASN A 341 -1.07 -26.61 13.23
CA ASN A 341 -0.18 -27.63 13.79
C ASN A 341 0.47 -28.40 12.65
N ALA A 342 1.73 -28.04 12.39
CA ALA A 342 2.52 -28.62 11.31
C ALA A 342 2.89 -30.09 11.57
N THR A 343 2.97 -30.51 12.84
CA THR A 343 3.26 -31.92 13.19
C THR A 343 2.08 -32.86 12.95
N GLN A 344 0.85 -32.33 12.89
CA GLN A 344 -0.36 -33.12 12.67
C GLN A 344 -1.14 -32.72 11.41
N SER A 345 -0.67 -31.73 10.67
CA SER A 345 -1.36 -31.14 9.52
C SER A 345 -2.80 -30.72 9.82
N LYS A 346 -3.04 -30.13 11.01
CA LYS A 346 -4.34 -29.61 11.42
C LYS A 346 -4.33 -28.09 11.44
N THR A 347 -5.40 -27.49 10.93
CA THR A 347 -5.56 -26.03 10.88
C THR A 347 -6.88 -25.65 11.53
N VAL A 348 -6.84 -24.57 12.29
CA VAL A 348 -8.01 -23.89 12.82
C VAL A 348 -7.84 -22.40 12.59
N SER A 349 -8.95 -21.73 12.34
CA SER A 349 -8.98 -20.31 12.02
C SER A 349 -10.24 -19.68 12.59
N CYS A 350 -10.18 -18.40 12.95
CA CYS A 350 -11.37 -17.63 13.28
C CYS A 350 -11.28 -16.20 12.78
N LEU A 351 -12.44 -15.59 12.55
CA LEU A 351 -12.58 -14.15 12.29
C LEU A 351 -12.95 -13.41 13.56
N THR A 352 -12.45 -12.19 13.71
CA THR A 352 -12.94 -11.25 14.71
C THR A 352 -14.29 -10.68 14.30
N SER A 353 -15.05 -10.19 15.29
CA SER A 353 -16.03 -9.13 15.02
C SER A 353 -15.35 -7.98 14.27
N GLY A 354 -16.10 -7.35 13.38
CA GLY A 354 -15.63 -6.27 12.52
C GLY A 354 -15.97 -4.90 13.07
N VAL A 355 -15.29 -3.87 12.56
CA VAL A 355 -15.65 -2.47 12.79
C VAL A 355 -15.89 -1.77 11.46
N THR A 356 -17.06 -1.15 11.31
CA THR A 356 -17.42 -0.44 10.08
C THR A 356 -16.51 0.77 9.84
N ILE A 357 -16.15 0.95 8.58
CA ILE A 357 -15.33 2.03 8.04
C ILE A 357 -16.23 2.88 7.14
N ALA A 358 -16.10 4.19 7.26
CA ALA A 358 -16.74 5.11 6.33
C ALA A 358 -16.10 4.94 4.92
N PRO A 359 -16.89 4.68 3.85
CA PRO A 359 -16.37 4.29 2.53
C PRO A 359 -15.33 5.26 1.95
N GLU A 360 -15.46 6.55 2.23
CA GLU A 360 -14.56 7.60 1.76
C GLU A 360 -13.08 7.36 2.15
N TYR A 361 -12.81 6.73 3.31
CA TYR A 361 -11.44 6.38 3.70
C TYR A 361 -10.89 5.19 2.93
N VAL A 362 -11.75 4.23 2.57
CA VAL A 362 -11.37 3.10 1.73
C VAL A 362 -11.07 3.60 0.33
N ASP A 363 -11.96 4.43 -0.23
CA ASP A 363 -11.79 5.01 -1.55
C ASP A 363 -10.50 5.84 -1.62
N ARG A 364 -10.25 6.67 -0.60
CA ARG A 364 -9.01 7.44 -0.50
C ARG A 364 -7.77 6.55 -0.44
N ALA A 365 -7.76 5.50 0.38
CA ALA A 365 -6.64 4.56 0.45
C ALA A 365 -6.37 3.88 -0.90
N ARG A 366 -7.43 3.51 -1.63
CA ARG A 366 -7.33 2.84 -2.94
C ARG A 366 -6.78 3.74 -4.06
N ARG A 367 -6.89 5.07 -3.95
CA ARG A 367 -6.30 6.02 -4.91
C ARG A 367 -4.77 5.96 -4.96
N PHE A 368 -4.13 5.53 -3.87
CA PHE A 368 -2.69 5.27 -3.83
C PHE A 368 -2.27 3.98 -4.55
N GLY A 369 -3.22 3.30 -5.18
CA GLY A 369 -2.98 2.15 -6.03
C GLY A 369 -2.74 0.86 -5.26
N PHE A 370 -2.30 -0.13 -6.03
CA PHE A 370 -2.28 -1.52 -5.61
C PHE A 370 -0.93 -2.17 -5.90
N VAL A 371 -0.55 -3.16 -5.10
CA VAL A 371 0.65 -3.96 -5.34
C VAL A 371 0.44 -4.81 -6.59
N ASN A 372 1.33 -4.68 -7.58
CA ASN A 372 1.27 -5.38 -8.86
C ASN A 372 -0.08 -5.25 -9.59
N GLY A 373 -0.81 -4.14 -9.37
CA GLY A 373 -2.12 -3.89 -9.97
C GLY A 373 -3.28 -4.73 -9.41
N ASN A 374 -3.05 -5.57 -8.39
CA ASN A 374 -4.11 -6.40 -7.81
C ASN A 374 -5.01 -5.58 -6.87
N GLN A 375 -6.26 -5.34 -7.25
CA GLN A 375 -7.19 -4.49 -6.51
C GLN A 375 -7.50 -4.93 -5.07
N SER A 376 -7.15 -6.16 -4.68
CA SER A 376 -7.27 -6.64 -3.30
C SER A 376 -6.03 -6.37 -2.45
N HIS A 377 -4.94 -5.82 -3.02
CA HIS A 377 -3.65 -5.62 -2.37
C HIS A 377 -3.31 -4.12 -2.26
N GLY A 378 -3.94 -3.42 -1.32
CA GLY A 378 -3.75 -1.99 -1.11
C GLY A 378 -2.34 -1.65 -0.61
N ARG A 379 -1.79 -0.53 -1.10
CA ARG A 379 -0.46 -0.03 -0.69
C ARG A 379 -0.50 0.81 0.58
N ILE A 380 -1.61 1.50 0.82
CA ILE A 380 -1.83 2.36 1.98
C ILE A 380 -2.99 1.80 2.79
N THR A 381 -2.85 1.80 4.11
CA THR A 381 -3.90 1.33 5.02
C THR A 381 -4.95 2.39 5.26
N VAL A 382 -6.19 1.96 5.47
CA VAL A 382 -7.30 2.84 5.85
C VAL A 382 -6.98 3.57 7.16
N GLY A 383 -6.33 2.89 8.11
CA GLY A 383 -5.91 3.49 9.38
C GLY A 383 -4.92 4.65 9.21
N GLN A 384 -4.04 4.61 8.20
CA GLN A 384 -3.16 5.74 7.88
C GLN A 384 -3.96 6.95 7.39
N ILE A 385 -4.91 6.73 6.47
CA ILE A 385 -5.79 7.80 5.98
C ILE A 385 -6.58 8.41 7.15
N MET A 386 -7.22 7.58 7.98
CA MET A 386 -7.96 8.06 9.14
C MET A 386 -7.09 8.87 10.10
N ALA A 387 -5.87 8.41 10.40
CA ALA A 387 -4.96 9.13 11.30
C ALA A 387 -4.55 10.49 10.74
N ALA A 388 -4.32 10.57 9.43
CA ALA A 388 -3.96 11.82 8.74
C ALA A 388 -5.08 12.87 8.83
N HIS A 389 -6.35 12.47 8.69
CA HIS A 389 -7.47 13.42 8.60
C HIS A 389 -8.17 13.69 9.94
N LEU A 390 -8.23 12.71 10.83
CA LEU A 390 -8.93 12.87 12.12
C LEU A 390 -8.04 13.49 13.21
N GLY A 391 -6.71 13.50 13.02
CA GLY A 391 -5.78 14.45 13.67
C GLY A 391 -5.70 14.47 15.21
N ARG A 392 -6.08 13.41 15.93
CA ARG A 392 -6.27 13.44 17.41
C ARG A 392 -5.45 12.42 18.20
N GLY A 393 -4.21 12.15 17.77
CA GLY A 393 -3.43 11.04 18.35
C GLY A 393 -4.11 9.68 18.12
N LEU A 394 -4.90 9.59 17.04
CA LEU A 394 -5.51 8.35 16.60
C LEU A 394 -4.41 7.39 16.19
N ASP A 395 -4.31 6.26 16.88
CA ASP A 395 -3.37 5.21 16.53
C ASP A 395 -3.86 4.52 15.25
N LYS A 396 -3.13 4.71 14.15
CA LYS A 396 -3.44 4.07 12.86
C LYS A 396 -3.54 2.54 12.94
N ALA A 397 -2.87 1.91 13.92
CA ALA A 397 -2.88 0.48 14.12
C ALA A 397 -3.97 0.00 15.10
N ASP A 398 -4.65 0.90 15.81
CA ASP A 398 -5.71 0.61 16.78
C ASP A 398 -6.81 1.67 16.77
N TRP A 399 -7.15 2.16 15.58
CA TRP A 399 -8.07 3.30 15.39
C TRP A 399 -9.47 3.00 15.92
N GLN A 400 -9.86 1.72 15.92
CA GLN A 400 -11.12 1.21 16.46
C GLN A 400 -11.31 1.64 17.92
N LYS A 401 -10.22 1.70 18.70
CA LYS A 401 -10.27 2.11 20.10
C LYS A 401 -10.84 3.53 20.25
N THR A 402 -10.48 4.41 19.33
CA THR A 402 -10.92 5.80 19.33
C THR A 402 -12.32 5.93 18.75
N LEU A 403 -12.58 5.31 17.60
CA LEU A 403 -13.80 5.52 16.81
C LEU A 403 -14.96 4.61 17.20
N ALA A 404 -14.69 3.34 17.53
CA ALA A 404 -15.70 2.35 17.89
C ALA A 404 -15.66 1.96 19.40
N LYS A 405 -14.80 2.62 20.18
CA LYS A 405 -14.63 2.40 21.64
C LYS A 405 -14.23 0.97 22.01
N VAL A 406 -13.58 0.27 21.09
CA VAL A 406 -13.12 -1.11 21.27
C VAL A 406 -11.76 -1.27 20.60
N SER A 407 -10.78 -1.83 21.31
CA SER A 407 -9.44 -2.03 20.73
C SER A 407 -9.45 -3.21 19.75
N ARG A 408 -8.73 -3.08 18.65
CA ARG A 408 -8.40 -4.19 17.74
C ARG A 408 -7.80 -5.37 18.49
N TYR A 409 -6.93 -5.11 19.46
CA TYR A 409 -6.29 -6.18 20.24
C TYR A 409 -7.26 -6.85 21.21
N GLN A 410 -8.30 -6.16 21.63
CA GLN A 410 -9.41 -6.76 22.38
C GLN A 410 -10.23 -7.68 21.48
N LEU A 411 -10.62 -7.21 20.29
CA LEU A 411 -11.36 -8.03 19.31
C LEU A 411 -10.60 -9.31 18.93
N LEU A 412 -9.28 -9.19 18.72
CA LEU A 412 -8.41 -10.34 18.48
C LEU A 412 -8.34 -11.28 19.69
N ALA A 413 -8.28 -10.74 20.91
CA ALA A 413 -8.22 -11.56 22.11
C ALA A 413 -9.53 -12.33 22.34
N GLU A 414 -10.68 -11.69 22.11
CA GLU A 414 -12.01 -12.31 22.16
C GLU A 414 -12.14 -13.44 21.13
N ALA A 415 -11.75 -13.19 19.88
CA ALA A 415 -11.77 -14.21 18.83
C ALA A 415 -10.83 -15.38 19.14
N ALA A 416 -9.62 -15.09 19.64
CA ALA A 416 -8.68 -16.12 20.04
C ALA A 416 -9.23 -16.97 21.20
N GLN A 417 -9.99 -16.41 22.14
CA GLN A 417 -10.54 -17.20 23.26
C GLN A 417 -11.49 -18.31 22.80
N ALA A 418 -12.23 -18.08 21.71
CA ALA A 418 -13.14 -19.05 21.11
C ALA A 418 -12.42 -20.10 20.26
N LEU A 419 -11.17 -19.86 19.87
CA LEU A 419 -10.39 -20.76 19.02
C LEU A 419 -9.87 -21.95 19.85
N GLN A 420 -10.17 -23.18 19.42
CA GLN A 420 -9.56 -24.38 19.99
C GLN A 420 -8.18 -24.59 19.38
N LEU A 421 -7.20 -25.10 20.13
CA LEU A 421 -5.90 -25.42 19.54
C LEU A 421 -6.01 -26.64 18.60
N PRO A 422 -5.27 -26.66 17.48
CA PRO A 422 -5.24 -27.79 16.55
C PRO A 422 -4.34 -28.91 17.08
N LEU A 423 -4.74 -29.58 18.17
CA LEU A 423 -3.94 -30.62 18.86
C LEU A 423 -4.22 -32.06 18.41
#